data_AF-A0A352FMH6-F1
#
_entry.id   AF-A0A352FMH6-F1
#
_cell.length_a   1.000
_cell.length_b   1.000
_cell.length_c   1.000
_cell.angle_alpha   90.00
_cell.angle_beta   90.00
_cell.angle_gamma   90.00
#
_symmetry.space_group_name_H-M   'P 1'
#
loop_
_entity.id
_entity.type
_entity.pdbx_description
1 polymer ?
#
loop_
_entity_poly.entity_id
_entity_poly.type
_entity_poly.pdbx_seq_one_letter_code
_entity_poly.pdbx_strand_id
1 'polypeptide(L)'
;MQQQISGGSVPQPVQISTIIALIISSLALALSMTSLYLQRRDKRPRLKLDLERKRRDLEVSETDERGFFKVVETDVMEVRAANPTDKQINILSIEFEPEGCKAFSVPLNSTISEIPSHEARDAIVMWDELMHALEDKQLDRVMKGRFILTDAIGYKHKTKSVTW
;
A
#
# COMPACT_ATOMS: atom_id res chain seq x y z
N MET A 1 -39.84 -41.27 67.13
CA MET A 1 -38.48 -40.76 66.84
C MET A 1 -38.12 -41.17 65.42
N GLN A 2 -38.12 -40.21 64.48
CA GLN A 2 -37.67 -40.42 63.10
C GLN A 2 -36.21 -40.00 63.01
N GLN A 3 -35.32 -40.93 62.65
CA GLN A 3 -33.96 -40.60 62.26
C GLN A 3 -33.94 -40.18 60.79
N GLN A 4 -33.43 -38.99 60.57
CA GLN A 4 -33.35 -38.28 59.30
C GLN A 4 -32.13 -38.77 58.51
N ILE A 5 -32.34 -39.18 57.26
CA ILE A 5 -31.30 -39.68 56.37
C ILE A 5 -30.42 -38.49 55.94
N SER A 6 -29.11 -38.63 56.15
CA SER A 6 -28.08 -37.66 55.78
C SER A 6 -28.02 -37.48 54.25
N GLY A 7 -28.38 -36.29 53.78
CA GLY A 7 -28.24 -35.88 52.39
C GLY A 7 -26.81 -35.47 52.09
N GLY A 8 -26.07 -36.35 51.41
CA GLY A 8 -24.79 -35.99 50.79
C GLY A 8 -25.03 -34.95 49.69
N SER A 9 -24.34 -33.82 49.77
CA SER A 9 -24.34 -32.79 48.74
C SER A 9 -23.60 -33.29 47.50
N VAL A 10 -24.35 -33.60 46.44
CA VAL A 10 -23.77 -33.81 45.10
C VAL A 10 -23.36 -32.44 44.56
N PRO A 11 -22.09 -32.20 44.19
CA PRO A 11 -21.69 -30.92 43.61
C PRO A 11 -22.39 -30.75 42.25
N GLN A 12 -22.87 -29.53 41.99
CA GLN A 12 -23.70 -29.20 40.84
C GLN A 12 -22.96 -29.48 39.50
N PRO A 13 -23.45 -30.39 38.63
CA PRO A 13 -22.81 -30.70 37.35
C PRO A 13 -22.84 -29.53 36.34
N VAL A 14 -23.66 -28.51 36.61
CA VAL A 14 -23.91 -27.35 35.72
C VAL A 14 -22.69 -26.42 35.61
N GLN A 15 -21.85 -26.34 36.64
CA GLN A 15 -20.72 -25.41 36.63
C GLN A 15 -19.60 -25.87 35.69
N ILE A 16 -19.32 -27.18 35.68
CA ILE A 16 -18.28 -27.76 34.83
C ILE A 16 -18.68 -27.67 33.35
N SER A 17 -19.93 -27.98 33.00
CA SER A 17 -20.42 -27.87 31.63
C SER A 17 -20.39 -26.43 31.11
N THR A 18 -20.68 -25.45 31.97
CA THR A 18 -20.64 -24.03 31.61
C THR A 18 -19.21 -23.54 31.34
N ILE A 19 -18.26 -23.96 32.18
CA ILE A 19 -16.83 -23.64 32.00
C ILE A 19 -16.30 -24.23 30.68
N ILE A 20 -16.62 -25.50 30.39
CA ILE A 20 -16.22 -26.15 29.15
C ILE A 20 -16.83 -25.43 27.93
N ALA A 21 -18.10 -25.04 28.00
CA ALA A 21 -18.76 -24.29 26.93
C ALA A 21 -18.10 -22.92 26.67
N LEU A 22 -17.67 -22.21 27.72
CA LEU A 22 -16.93 -20.94 27.59
C LEU A 22 -15.56 -21.13 26.94
N ILE A 23 -14.84 -22.19 27.31
CA ILE A 23 -13.54 -22.54 26.70
C ILE A 23 -13.72 -22.85 25.22
N ILE A 24 -14.71 -23.66 24.85
CA ILE A 24 -15.00 -23.98 23.44
C ILE A 24 -15.38 -22.71 22.66
N SER A 25 -16.23 -21.86 23.25
CA SER A 25 -16.69 -20.62 22.60
C SER A 25 -15.55 -19.64 22.38
N SER A 26 -14.66 -19.46 23.35
CA SER A 26 -13.47 -18.61 23.22
C SER A 26 -12.48 -19.15 22.19
N LEU A 27 -12.27 -20.47 22.15
CA LEU A 27 -11.43 -21.11 21.14
C LEU A 27 -12.02 -20.95 19.73
N ALA A 28 -13.33 -21.12 19.58
CA ALA A 28 -14.04 -20.91 18.33
C ALA A 28 -13.94 -19.46 17.84
N LEU A 29 -14.05 -18.48 18.76
CA LEU A 29 -13.87 -17.06 18.45
C LEU A 29 -12.44 -16.78 17.96
N ALA A 30 -11.42 -17.32 18.65
CA ALA A 30 -10.02 -17.15 18.28
C ALA A 30 -9.70 -17.75 16.90
N LEU A 31 -10.21 -18.95 16.62
CA LEU A 31 -10.07 -19.60 15.31
C LEU A 31 -10.79 -18.81 14.21
N SER A 32 -11.98 -18.28 14.48
CA SER A 32 -12.73 -17.45 13.53
C SER A 32 -11.98 -16.16 13.20
N MET A 33 -11.42 -15.48 14.20
CA MET A 33 -10.58 -14.30 14.00
C MET A 33 -9.32 -14.60 13.20
N THR A 34 -8.66 -15.74 13.48
CA THR A 34 -7.45 -16.15 12.77
C THR A 34 -7.76 -16.53 11.32
N SER A 35 -8.87 -17.21 11.07
CA SER A 35 -9.35 -17.52 9.72
C SER A 35 -9.66 -16.25 8.93
N LEU A 36 -10.38 -15.29 9.54
CA LEU A 36 -10.66 -13.99 8.92
C LEU A 36 -9.35 -13.23 8.60
N TYR A 37 -8.39 -13.27 9.52
CA TYR A 37 -7.08 -12.65 9.32
C TYR A 37 -6.31 -13.29 8.16
N LEU A 38 -6.28 -14.63 8.07
CA LEU A 38 -5.64 -15.36 6.97
C LEU A 38 -6.33 -15.09 5.63
N GLN A 39 -7.67 -15.10 5.58
CA GLN A 39 -8.43 -14.76 4.38
C GLN A 39 -8.15 -13.33 3.89
N ARG A 40 -7.97 -12.37 4.80
CA ARG A 40 -7.55 -11.01 4.45
C ARG A 40 -6.09 -10.94 3.98
N ARG A 41 -5.22 -11.79 4.51
CA ARG A 41 -3.80 -11.86 4.10
C ARG A 41 -3.63 -12.39 2.68
N ASP A 42 -4.42 -13.38 2.28
CA ASP A 42 -4.32 -13.99 0.94
C ASP A 42 -4.93 -13.12 -0.16
N LYS A 43 -5.90 -12.26 0.17
CA LYS A 43 -6.53 -11.31 -0.77
C LYS A 43 -5.88 -9.92 -0.78
N ARG A 44 -4.59 -9.82 -0.46
CA ARG A 44 -3.90 -8.52 -0.52
C ARG A 44 -3.85 -8.05 -1.97
N PRO A 45 -4.45 -6.88 -2.29
CA PRO A 45 -4.38 -6.34 -3.64
C PRO A 45 -2.91 -6.14 -4.02
N ARG A 46 -2.52 -6.61 -5.20
CA ARG A 46 -1.14 -6.50 -5.69
C ARG A 46 -1.14 -5.59 -6.90
N LEU A 47 -0.63 -4.36 -6.76
CA LEU A 47 -0.31 -3.54 -7.91
C LEU A 47 0.93 -4.11 -8.62
N LYS A 48 0.85 -4.17 -9.95
CA LYS A 48 2.01 -4.33 -10.81
C LYS A 48 2.56 -2.93 -11.10
N LEU A 49 3.82 -2.71 -10.76
CA LEU A 49 4.48 -1.44 -10.99
C LEU A 49 5.58 -1.61 -12.02
N ASP A 50 5.50 -0.78 -13.05
CA ASP A 50 6.54 -0.64 -14.07
C ASP A 50 7.10 0.78 -14.00
N LEU A 51 8.39 0.90 -14.33
CA LEU A 51 9.12 2.15 -14.31
C LEU A 51 9.82 2.31 -15.66
N GLU A 52 9.55 3.41 -16.34
CA GLU A 52 10.12 3.70 -17.64
C GLU A 52 10.59 5.15 -17.71
N ARG A 53 11.79 5.35 -18.26
CA ARG A 53 12.29 6.69 -18.64
C ARG A 53 11.93 6.92 -20.09
N LYS A 54 11.19 7.99 -20.38
CA LYS A 54 10.79 8.33 -21.75
C LYS A 54 10.77 9.84 -21.96
N ARG A 55 10.80 10.26 -23.22
CA ARG A 55 10.47 11.64 -23.59
C ARG A 55 8.96 11.79 -23.69
N ARG A 56 8.43 12.86 -23.12
CA ARG A 56 7.01 13.16 -23.18
C ARG A 56 6.83 14.65 -23.46
N ASP A 57 5.91 14.92 -24.37
CA ASP A 57 5.37 16.25 -24.61
C ASP A 57 4.51 16.64 -23.40
N LEU A 58 4.96 17.61 -22.63
CA LEU A 58 4.22 18.19 -21.51
C LEU A 58 3.71 19.57 -21.89
N GLU A 59 2.43 19.80 -21.63
CA GLU A 59 1.82 21.12 -21.74
C GLU A 59 2.33 21.98 -20.58
N VAL A 60 3.18 22.96 -20.89
CA VAL A 60 3.65 23.95 -19.92
C VAL A 60 2.68 25.11 -19.95
N SER A 61 2.28 25.59 -18.77
CA SER A 61 1.31 26.69 -18.61
C SER A 61 1.82 28.05 -19.10
N GLU A 62 2.97 28.12 -19.76
CA GLU A 62 3.41 29.31 -20.48
C GLU A 62 2.56 29.45 -21.74
N THR A 63 1.50 30.24 -21.63
CA THR A 63 0.80 30.76 -22.80
C THR A 63 1.76 31.64 -23.59
N ASP A 64 2.03 31.28 -24.84
CA ASP A 64 2.73 32.13 -25.79
C ASP A 64 1.99 33.47 -25.95
N GLU A 65 2.59 34.49 -26.57
CA GLU A 65 1.97 35.83 -26.75
C GLU A 65 0.60 35.78 -27.49
N ARG A 66 0.25 34.62 -28.05
CA ARG A 66 -0.99 34.31 -28.76
C ARG A 66 -1.99 33.45 -27.96
N GLY A 67 -1.71 33.13 -26.70
CA GLY A 67 -2.61 32.37 -25.82
C GLY A 67 -2.62 30.85 -26.05
N PHE A 68 -1.61 30.30 -26.73
CA PHE A 68 -1.45 28.84 -26.89
C PHE A 68 -0.55 28.26 -25.80
N PHE A 69 -0.90 27.09 -25.27
CA PHE A 69 -0.03 26.34 -24.38
C PHE A 69 1.23 25.91 -25.10
N LYS A 70 2.39 26.20 -24.51
CA LYS A 70 3.68 25.75 -25.04
C LYS A 70 3.87 24.29 -24.64
N VAL A 71 3.93 23.42 -25.64
CA VAL A 71 4.31 22.01 -25.46
C VAL A 71 5.83 21.92 -25.47
N VAL A 72 6.41 21.39 -24.39
CA VAL A 72 7.86 21.16 -24.29
C VAL A 72 8.10 19.66 -24.17
N GLU A 73 8.94 19.13 -25.06
CA GLU A 73 9.41 17.76 -24.98
C GLU A 73 10.46 17.67 -23.86
N THR A 74 10.15 16.93 -22.79
CA THR A 74 11.04 16.77 -21.64
C THR A 74 11.25 15.30 -21.29
N ASP A 75 12.42 14.98 -20.75
CA ASP A 75 12.71 13.67 -20.17
C ASP A 75 11.92 13.49 -18.86
N VAL A 76 11.10 12.43 -18.81
CA VAL A 76 10.29 12.11 -17.64
C VAL A 76 10.52 10.67 -17.17
N MET A 77 10.31 10.47 -15.88
CA MET A 77 10.15 9.16 -15.28
C MET A 77 8.67 8.87 -15.11
N GLU A 78 8.20 7.82 -15.76
CA GLU A 78 6.82 7.36 -15.63
C GLU A 78 6.77 6.13 -14.72
N VAL A 79 5.99 6.24 -13.66
CA VAL A 79 5.65 5.13 -12.78
C VAL A 79 4.26 4.65 -13.16
N ARG A 80 4.18 3.53 -13.87
CA ARG A 80 2.93 2.92 -14.27
C ARG A 80 2.46 1.92 -13.23
N ALA A 81 1.28 2.15 -12.68
CA ALA A 81 0.66 1.30 -11.68
C ALA A 81 -0.59 0.62 -12.27
N ALA A 82 -0.49 -0.70 -12.50
CA ALA A 82 -1.58 -1.52 -13.02
C ALA A 82 -2.22 -2.35 -11.90
N ASN A 83 -3.54 -2.33 -11.84
CA ASN A 83 -4.33 -3.06 -10.85
C ASN A 83 -4.95 -4.34 -11.47
N PRO A 84 -4.36 -5.52 -11.26
CA PRO A 84 -4.88 -6.78 -11.79
C PRO A 84 -6.06 -7.34 -10.96
N THR A 85 -6.58 -6.61 -9.98
CA THR A 85 -7.57 -7.12 -9.03
C THR A 85 -8.96 -6.55 -9.29
N ASP A 86 -9.98 -7.24 -8.80
CA ASP A 86 -11.40 -6.86 -8.94
C ASP A 86 -11.83 -5.68 -8.04
N LYS A 87 -10.87 -5.01 -7.38
CA LYS A 87 -11.15 -3.93 -6.43
C LYS A 87 -10.32 -2.71 -6.77
N GLN A 88 -10.91 -1.53 -6.61
CA GLN A 88 -10.17 -0.27 -6.66
C GLN A 88 -9.13 -0.20 -5.52
N ILE A 89 -7.97 0.37 -5.83
CA ILE A 89 -6.88 0.60 -4.88
C ILE A 89 -6.64 2.11 -4.79
N ASN A 90 -6.71 2.65 -3.58
CA ASN A 90 -6.42 4.06 -3.32
C ASN A 90 -4.97 4.22 -2.89
N ILE A 91 -4.28 5.22 -3.41
CA ILE A 91 -2.87 5.50 -3.13
C ILE A 91 -2.79 6.69 -2.17
N LEU A 92 -2.02 6.52 -1.09
CA LEU A 92 -1.76 7.58 -0.11
C LEU A 92 -0.52 8.39 -0.44
N SER A 93 0.55 7.70 -0.81
CA SER A 93 1.83 8.35 -1.08
C SER A 93 2.60 7.65 -2.18
N ILE A 94 3.38 8.45 -2.90
CA ILE A 94 4.40 7.99 -3.83
C ILE A 94 5.72 8.60 -3.32
N GLU A 95 6.64 7.72 -2.96
CA GLU A 95 7.94 8.09 -2.39
C GLU A 95 9.05 7.48 -3.22
N PHE A 96 10.22 8.10 -3.21
CA PHE A 96 11.43 7.58 -3.80
C PHE A 96 12.37 7.08 -2.72
N GLU A 97 12.88 5.85 -2.88
CA GLU A 97 13.84 5.22 -1.97
C GLU A 97 15.15 4.96 -2.74
N PRO A 98 16.19 5.78 -2.52
CA PRO A 98 17.55 5.47 -2.95
C PRO A 98 18.08 4.25 -2.19
N GLU A 99 18.96 3.49 -2.82
CA GLU A 99 19.57 2.29 -2.23
C GLU A 99 20.37 2.65 -0.97
N GLY A 100 20.03 2.06 0.19
CA GLY A 100 20.72 2.36 1.45
C GLY A 100 20.31 3.69 2.12
N CYS A 101 19.33 4.43 1.56
CA CYS A 101 18.81 5.66 2.13
C CYS A 101 17.33 5.51 2.53
N LYS A 102 16.85 6.46 3.35
CA LYS A 102 15.42 6.52 3.70
C LYS A 102 14.62 7.07 2.51
N ALA A 103 13.40 6.55 2.35
CA ALA A 103 12.46 7.05 1.37
C ALA A 103 12.08 8.52 1.64
N PHE A 104 11.85 9.29 0.59
CA PHE A 104 11.40 10.67 0.65
C PHE A 104 10.40 10.98 -0.47
N SER A 105 9.58 12.00 -0.27
CA SER A 105 8.62 12.46 -1.29
C SER A 105 9.33 13.25 -2.39
N VAL A 106 9.04 12.91 -3.65
CA VAL A 106 9.52 13.63 -4.82
C VAL A 106 8.36 14.48 -5.37
N PRO A 107 8.61 15.69 -5.88
CA PRO A 107 7.58 16.44 -6.59
C PRO A 107 7.04 15.62 -7.78
N LEU A 108 5.72 15.64 -7.94
CA LEU A 108 4.98 14.87 -8.94
C LEU A 108 4.20 15.85 -9.81
N ASN A 109 4.39 15.77 -11.12
CA ASN A 109 3.61 16.56 -12.09
C ASN A 109 2.21 15.98 -12.28
N SER A 110 2.05 14.67 -12.01
CA SER A 110 0.75 14.02 -11.91
C SER A 110 0.74 13.01 -10.76
N THR A 111 -0.29 13.07 -9.92
CA THR A 111 -0.49 12.15 -8.81
C THR A 111 -1.54 11.10 -9.18
N ILE A 112 -1.35 9.88 -8.68
CA ILE A 112 -2.36 8.83 -8.72
C ILE A 112 -3.01 8.79 -7.34
N SER A 113 -4.29 9.13 -7.24
CA SER A 113 -5.08 8.98 -5.99
C SER A 113 -5.80 7.63 -5.94
N GLU A 114 -6.24 7.13 -7.10
CA GLU A 114 -6.99 5.89 -7.23
C GLU A 114 -6.62 5.14 -8.51
N ILE A 115 -6.61 3.82 -8.41
CA ILE A 115 -6.37 2.90 -9.53
C ILE A 115 -7.58 1.96 -9.59
N PRO A 116 -8.50 2.16 -10.55
CA PRO A 116 -9.66 1.29 -10.72
C PRO A 116 -9.27 -0.16 -11.00
N SER A 117 -10.21 -1.06 -10.82
CA SER A 117 -10.04 -2.49 -11.09
C SER A 117 -9.72 -2.73 -12.58
N HIS A 118 -8.71 -3.57 -12.86
CA HIS A 118 -8.24 -3.92 -14.21
C HIS A 118 -7.76 -2.74 -15.07
N GLU A 119 -7.51 -1.59 -14.45
CA GLU A 119 -6.97 -0.40 -15.11
C GLU A 119 -5.49 -0.16 -14.72
N ALA A 120 -4.85 0.73 -15.48
CA ALA A 120 -3.54 1.28 -15.18
C ALA A 120 -3.60 2.80 -15.09
N ARG A 121 -2.81 3.37 -14.18
CA ARG A 121 -2.62 4.82 -14.04
C ARG A 121 -1.13 5.12 -13.98
N ASP A 122 -0.77 6.28 -14.50
CA ASP A 122 0.62 6.70 -14.62
C ASP A 122 0.86 7.91 -13.71
N ALA A 123 1.95 7.86 -12.95
CA ALA A 123 2.47 9.01 -12.20
C ALA A 123 3.73 9.49 -12.93
N ILE A 124 3.81 10.79 -13.15
CA ILE A 124 4.91 11.41 -13.89
C ILE A 124 5.74 12.23 -12.92
N VAL A 125 7.05 11.95 -12.93
CA VAL A 125 8.07 12.74 -12.24
C VAL A 125 8.99 13.31 -13.31
N MET A 126 9.18 14.63 -13.31
CA MET A 126 10.15 15.28 -14.18
C MET A 126 11.57 14.84 -13.80
N TRP A 127 12.38 14.50 -14.80
CA TRP A 127 13.75 14.06 -14.55
C TRP A 127 14.56 15.14 -13.81
N ASP A 128 14.45 16.38 -14.25
CA ASP A 128 15.19 17.50 -13.67
C ASP A 128 14.81 17.75 -12.21
N GLU A 129 13.52 17.64 -11.87
CA GLU A 129 13.04 17.77 -10.49
C GLU A 129 13.54 16.63 -9.59
N LEU A 130 13.58 15.40 -10.12
CA LEU A 130 14.15 14.27 -9.40
C LEU A 130 15.65 14.46 -9.15
N MET A 131 16.40 14.91 -10.16
CA MET A 131 17.84 15.16 -10.03
C MET A 131 18.14 16.26 -9.01
N HIS A 132 17.38 17.35 -9.02
CA HIS A 132 17.49 18.40 -8.00
C HIS A 132 17.18 17.86 -6.61
N ALA A 133 16.12 17.06 -6.46
CA ALA A 133 15.80 16.44 -5.16
C ALA A 133 16.90 15.49 -4.66
N LEU A 134 17.61 14.80 -5.55
CA LEU A 134 18.76 13.96 -5.20
C LEU A 134 19.97 14.80 -4.77
N GLU A 135 20.25 15.89 -5.49
CA GLU A 135 21.33 16.84 -5.17
C GLU A 135 21.11 17.53 -3.82
N ASP A 136 19.88 17.96 -3.53
CA ASP A 136 19.50 18.57 -2.25
C ASP A 136 19.71 17.61 -1.07
N LYS A 137 19.58 16.30 -1.32
CA LYS A 137 19.85 15.24 -0.34
C LYS A 137 21.31 14.82 -0.27
N GLN A 138 22.19 15.47 -1.04
CA GLN A 138 23.62 15.14 -1.17
C GLN A 138 23.86 13.67 -1.54
N LEU A 139 22.99 13.12 -2.40
CA LEU A 139 23.09 11.74 -2.86
C LEU A 139 23.93 11.67 -4.15
N ASP A 140 24.72 10.60 -4.28
CA ASP A 140 25.49 10.35 -5.49
C ASP A 140 24.56 10.10 -6.67
N ARG A 141 24.84 10.77 -7.80
CA ARG A 141 24.04 10.64 -9.03
C ARG A 141 24.00 9.21 -9.58
N VAL A 142 25.01 8.38 -9.28
CA VAL A 142 25.15 6.99 -9.78
C VAL A 142 24.43 5.97 -8.89
N MET A 143 23.75 6.42 -7.83
CA MET A 143 23.05 5.51 -6.93
C MET A 143 21.90 4.79 -7.65
N LYS A 144 21.52 3.59 -7.21
CA LYS A 144 20.25 2.98 -7.64
C LYS A 144 19.13 3.41 -6.71
N GLY A 145 17.89 3.33 -7.18
CA GLY A 145 16.73 3.68 -6.38
C GLY A 145 15.44 3.18 -7.00
N ARG A 146 14.34 3.25 -6.24
CA ARG A 146 13.03 2.75 -6.65
C ARG A 146 11.92 3.64 -6.12
N PHE A 147 10.79 3.65 -6.82
CA PHE A 147 9.57 4.26 -6.32
C PHE A 147 8.79 3.28 -5.46
N ILE A 148 8.19 3.83 -4.40
CA ILE A 148 7.33 3.14 -3.45
C ILE A 148 5.97 3.80 -3.47
N LEU A 149 4.95 3.06 -3.87
CA LEU A 149 3.55 3.46 -3.76
C LEU A 149 2.98 2.83 -2.50
N THR A 150 2.45 3.65 -1.59
CA THR A 150 1.77 3.19 -0.38
C THR A 150 0.26 3.31 -0.57
N ASP A 151 -0.47 2.22 -0.43
CA ASP A 151 -1.94 2.21 -0.54
C ASP A 151 -2.63 2.71 0.73
N ALA A 152 -3.95 2.92 0.67
CA ALA A 152 -4.80 3.37 1.78
C ALA A 152 -4.81 2.45 3.00
N ILE A 153 -4.37 1.20 2.87
CA ILE A 153 -4.27 0.24 3.97
C ILE A 153 -2.82 0.09 4.47
N GLY A 154 -1.89 0.93 3.99
CA GLY A 154 -0.49 0.98 4.40
C GLY A 154 0.42 -0.05 3.72
N TYR A 155 -0.05 -0.72 2.68
CA TYR A 155 0.73 -1.69 1.92
C TYR A 155 1.63 -0.98 0.91
N LYS A 156 2.89 -1.42 0.86
CA LYS A 156 3.94 -0.81 0.02
C LYS A 156 4.17 -1.64 -1.23
N HIS A 157 3.96 -1.02 -2.38
CA HIS A 157 4.27 -1.55 -3.70
C HIS A 157 5.55 -0.88 -4.21
N LYS A 158 6.49 -1.67 -4.73
CA LYS A 158 7.81 -1.15 -5.11
C LYS A 158 8.10 -1.42 -6.58
N THR A 159 8.63 -0.43 -7.29
CA THR A 159 9.17 -0.63 -8.63
C THR A 159 10.48 -1.43 -8.57
N LYS A 160 10.95 -1.88 -9.74
CA LYS A 160 12.34 -2.32 -9.88
C LYS A 160 13.28 -1.15 -9.57
N SER A 161 14.45 -1.47 -9.01
CA SER A 161 15.50 -0.48 -8.83
C SER A 161 16.14 -0.14 -10.16
N VAL A 162 16.29 1.15 -10.44
CA VAL A 162 16.95 1.68 -11.64
C VAL A 162 18.14 2.52 -11.20
N THR A 163 19.19 2.56 -12.02
CA THR A 163 20.35 3.44 -11.82
C THR A 163 20.03 4.81 -12.39
N TRP A 164 20.39 5.87 -11.66
CA TRP A 164 20.11 7.26 -12.05
C TRP A 164 21.30 7.91 -12.75
#